data_AF-A0A0X3BKG1-F1
#
_entry.id   AF-A0A0X3BKG1-F1
#
_cell.length_a   1.000
_cell.length_b   1.000
_cell.length_c   1.000
_cell.angle_alpha   90.00
_cell.angle_beta   90.00
_cell.angle_gamma   90.00
#
_symmetry.space_group_name_H-M   'P 1'
#
loop_
_entity.id
_entity.type
_entity.pdbx_description
1 polymer ?
#
loop_
_entity_poly.entity_id
_entity_poly.type
_entity_poly.pdbx_seq_one_letter_code
_entity_poly.pdbx_strand_id
1 'polypeptide(L)'
;MPEGLPAYLPTKLAEAIRNLGQRSPPGQVQQVITELCSIRAYTADELAVLLRRNKKWVFRSYLSPLLRAGILEYTIAKNPRHPMQAYRTKK
;
A
#
# COMPACT_ATOMS: atom_id res chain seq x y z
N MET A 1 -24.94 -5.93 -7.21
CA MET A 1 -24.14 -4.76 -6.78
C MET A 1 -22.97 -5.27 -5.95
N PRO A 2 -21.70 -5.10 -6.32
CA PRO A 2 -20.60 -5.40 -5.40
C PRO A 2 -20.12 -4.09 -4.78
N GLU A 3 -20.76 -3.70 -3.68
CA GLU A 3 -20.19 -2.73 -2.74
C GLU A 3 -19.23 -3.50 -1.83
N GLY A 4 -17.97 -3.11 -1.83
CA GLY A 4 -16.93 -3.84 -1.10
C GLY A 4 -15.66 -3.03 -0.93
N LEU A 5 -15.78 -1.71 -0.75
CA LEU A 5 -14.73 -0.92 -0.14
C LEU A 5 -15.15 -0.71 1.32
N PRO A 6 -14.33 -1.12 2.30
CA PRO A 6 -14.74 -1.03 3.68
C PRO A 6 -14.96 0.43 4.08
N ALA A 7 -16.07 0.70 4.77
CA ALA A 7 -16.56 2.04 5.13
C ALA A 7 -15.60 2.89 5.99
N TYR A 8 -14.44 2.36 6.38
CA TYR A 8 -13.39 3.09 7.09
C TYR A 8 -12.38 3.78 6.16
N LEU A 9 -12.39 3.49 4.85
CA LEU A 9 -11.53 4.18 3.90
C LEU A 9 -12.18 5.51 3.49
N PRO A 10 -11.48 6.64 3.63
CA PRO A 10 -12.02 7.91 3.16
C PRO A 10 -12.33 7.80 1.66
N THR A 11 -13.49 8.31 1.24
CA THR A 11 -13.98 8.22 -0.15
C THR A 11 -12.91 8.66 -1.16
N LYS A 12 -12.14 9.70 -0.82
CA LYS A 12 -11.00 10.18 -1.63
C LYS A 12 -9.95 9.10 -1.91
N LEU A 13 -9.67 8.23 -0.94
CA LEU A 13 -8.67 7.16 -1.04
C LEU A 13 -9.19 6.00 -1.90
N ALA A 14 -10.46 5.64 -1.70
CA ALA A 14 -11.17 4.68 -2.54
C ALA A 14 -11.20 5.13 -4.02
N GLU A 15 -11.54 6.39 -4.26
CA GLU A 15 -11.53 6.98 -5.59
C GLU A 15 -10.12 7.08 -6.17
N ALA A 16 -9.12 7.44 -5.36
CA ALA A 16 -7.73 7.45 -5.80
C ALA A 16 -7.30 6.05 -6.27
N ILE A 17 -7.57 5.00 -5.49
CA ILE A 17 -7.26 3.60 -5.88
C ILE A 17 -8.02 3.20 -7.15
N ARG A 18 -9.28 3.60 -7.28
CA ARG A 18 -10.09 3.32 -8.48
C ARG A 18 -9.58 4.08 -9.72
N ASN A 19 -9.05 5.29 -9.52
CA ASN A 19 -8.41 6.11 -10.56
C ASN A 19 -6.95 5.69 -10.81
N LEU A 20 -6.35 4.83 -9.97
CA LEU A 20 -5.03 4.27 -10.22
C LEU A 20 -5.10 3.28 -11.39
N GLY A 21 -4.98 3.80 -12.61
CA GLY A 21 -4.84 3.01 -13.83
C GLY A 21 -3.43 2.45 -14.02
N GLN A 22 -3.22 1.73 -15.12
CA GLN A 22 -1.90 1.18 -15.48
C GLN A 22 -0.81 2.27 -15.66
N ARG A 23 -1.19 3.52 -15.95
CA ARG A 23 -0.26 4.64 -16.20
C ARG A 23 -0.10 5.62 -15.04
N SER A 24 -0.63 5.33 -13.86
CA SER A 24 -0.50 6.27 -12.74
C SER A 24 0.96 6.42 -12.32
N PRO A 25 1.43 7.66 -12.09
CA PRO A 25 2.81 7.92 -11.72
C PRO A 25 3.15 7.24 -10.40
N PRO A 26 4.38 6.74 -10.24
CA PRO A 26 4.76 5.97 -9.07
C PRO A 26 4.65 6.77 -7.76
N GLY A 27 4.86 8.09 -7.81
CA GLY A 27 4.68 8.97 -6.65
C GLY A 27 3.24 9.04 -6.15
N GLN A 28 2.25 9.08 -7.05
CA GLN A 28 0.84 9.11 -6.65
C GLN A 28 0.42 7.80 -5.98
N VAL A 29 0.93 6.68 -6.48
CA VAL A 29 0.69 5.36 -5.89
C VAL A 29 1.34 5.26 -4.52
N GLN A 30 2.57 5.78 -4.37
CA GLN A 30 3.27 5.84 -3.09
C GLN A 30 2.48 6.65 -2.06
N GLN A 31 1.94 7.82 -2.43
CA GLN A 31 1.09 8.61 -1.53
C GLN A 31 -0.14 7.84 -1.07
N VAL A 32 -0.84 7.17 -1.99
CA VAL A 32 -2.00 6.32 -1.66
C VAL A 32 -1.61 5.20 -0.71
N ILE A 33 -0.48 4.53 -0.95
CA ILE A 33 0.04 3.48 -0.05
C ILE A 33 0.35 4.06 1.33
N THR A 34 0.98 5.23 1.41
CA THR A 34 1.31 5.88 2.69
C THR A 34 0.05 6.25 3.47
N GLU A 35 -1.00 6.76 2.81
CA GLU A 35 -2.28 7.04 3.46
C GLU A 35 -2.95 5.75 3.96
N LEU A 36 -2.96 4.69 3.14
CA LEU A 36 -3.45 3.37 3.55
C LEU A 36 -2.69 2.88 4.79
N CYS A 37 -1.36 2.83 4.71
CA CYS A 37 -0.48 2.37 5.78
C CYS A 37 -0.52 3.26 7.04
N SER A 38 -1.09 4.47 6.96
CA SER A 38 -1.32 5.38 8.09
C SER A 38 -2.60 5.01 8.86
N ILE A 39 -3.60 4.45 8.18
CA ILE A 39 -4.85 3.98 8.81
C ILE A 39 -4.61 2.65 9.56
N ARG A 40 -3.93 1.71 8.91
CA ARG A 40 -3.53 0.43 9.50
C ARG A 40 -2.31 -0.15 8.78
N ALA A 41 -1.66 -1.15 9.37
CA ALA A 41 -0.64 -1.90 8.66
C ALA A 41 -1.27 -2.73 7.53
N TYR A 42 -0.70 -2.67 6.33
CA TYR A 42 -1.12 -3.46 5.17
C TYR A 42 0.00 -4.37 4.70
N THR A 43 -0.35 -5.58 4.29
CA THR A 43 0.60 -6.51 3.68
C THR A 43 0.86 -6.16 2.21
N ALA A 44 2.02 -6.59 1.69
CA ALA A 44 2.30 -6.44 0.26
C ALA A 44 1.28 -7.18 -0.63
N ASP A 45 0.60 -8.18 -0.08
CA ASP A 45 -0.46 -8.94 -0.76
C ASP A 45 -1.75 -8.11 -0.87
N GLU A 46 -2.22 -7.53 0.23
CA GLU A 46 -3.38 -6.64 0.23
C GLU A 46 -3.17 -5.43 -0.68
N LEU A 47 -1.99 -4.82 -0.63
CA LEU A 47 -1.65 -3.70 -1.51
C LEU A 47 -1.63 -4.12 -2.98
N ALA A 48 -1.16 -5.33 -3.29
CA ALA A 48 -1.19 -5.87 -4.64
C ALA A 48 -2.62 -6.06 -5.16
N VAL A 49 -3.52 -6.56 -4.31
CA VAL A 49 -4.95 -6.74 -4.63
C VAL A 49 -5.64 -5.39 -4.82
N LEU A 50 -5.45 -4.44 -3.89
CA LEU A 50 -6.04 -3.10 -3.96
C LEU A 50 -5.60 -2.34 -5.20
N LEU A 51 -4.29 -2.39 -5.51
CA LEU A 51 -3.71 -1.71 -6.65
C LEU A 51 -3.86 -2.49 -7.96
N ARG A 52 -4.42 -3.71 -7.91
CA ARG A 52 -4.54 -4.65 -9.03
C ARG A 52 -3.22 -4.85 -9.78
N ARG A 53 -2.13 -4.97 -9.03
CA ARG A 53 -0.75 -5.03 -9.54
C ARG A 53 0.02 -6.19 -8.94
N ASN A 54 1.12 -6.57 -9.59
CA ASN A 54 1.97 -7.64 -9.08
C ASN A 54 2.65 -7.25 -7.76
N LYS A 55 2.52 -8.10 -6.73
CA LYS A 55 3.16 -7.93 -5.41
C LYS A 55 4.66 -7.64 -5.48
N LYS A 56 5.43 -8.36 -6.32
CA LYS A 56 6.87 -8.12 -6.47
C LYS A 56 7.14 -6.72 -7.02
N TRP A 57 6.30 -6.26 -7.94
CA TRP A 57 6.44 -4.93 -8.54
C TRP A 57 6.00 -3.84 -7.57
N VAL A 58 4.89 -4.00 -6.86
CA VAL A 58 4.45 -3.09 -5.78
C VAL A 58 5.56 -2.94 -4.73
N PHE A 59 6.17 -4.05 -4.33
CA PHE A 59 7.27 -4.01 -3.37
C PHE A 59 8.49 -3.24 -3.90
N ARG A 60 8.95 -3.54 -5.12
CA ARG A 60 10.14 -2.89 -5.69
C ARG A 60 9.92 -1.43 -6.05
N SER A 61 8.77 -1.10 -6.64
CA SER A 61 8.49 0.23 -7.18
C SER A 61 7.96 1.21 -6.13
N TYR A 62 7.29 0.72 -5.08
CA TYR A 62 6.61 1.57 -4.11
C TYR A 62 7.07 1.36 -2.68
N LEU A 63 6.99 0.13 -2.16
CA LEU A 63 7.33 -0.14 -0.76
C LEU A 63 8.82 0.08 -0.48
N SER A 64 9.71 -0.41 -1.35
CA SER A 64 11.15 -0.30 -1.18
C SER A 64 11.65 1.16 -1.14
N PRO A 65 11.23 2.06 -2.07
CA PRO A 65 11.51 3.49 -1.95
C PRO A 65 10.97 4.12 -0.67
N LEU A 66 9.73 3.80 -0.27
CA LEU A 66 9.11 4.34 0.94
C LEU A 66 9.80 3.89 2.23
N LEU A 67 10.25 2.63 2.28
CA LEU A 67 11.06 2.09 3.38
C LEU A 67 12.43 2.76 3.44
N ARG A 68 13.09 2.96 2.28
CA ARG A 68 14.39 3.68 2.21
C ARG A 68 14.26 5.14 2.60
N ALA A 69 13.15 5.79 2.25
CA ALA A 69 12.83 7.15 2.66
C ALA A 69 12.44 7.27 4.14
N GLY A 70 12.29 6.15 4.85
CA GLY A 70 11.86 6.14 6.26
C GLY A 70 10.39 6.50 6.47
N ILE A 71 9.59 6.52 5.39
CA ILE A 71 8.14 6.83 5.43
C ILE A 71 7.36 5.61 5.91
N LEU A 72 7.75 4.42 5.47
CA LEU A 72 7.18 3.15 5.92
C LEU A 72 8.17 2.43 6.84
N GLU A 73 7.62 1.59 7.71
CA GLU A 73 8.38 0.67 8.55
C GLU A 73 7.76 -0.73 8.52
N TYR A 74 8.60 -1.71 8.84
CA TYR A 74 8.21 -3.11 8.94
C TYR A 74 7.47 -3.37 10.25
N THR A 75 6.30 -3.99 10.17
CA THR A 75 5.59 -4.41 11.40
C THR A 75 6.26 -5.60 12.08
N ILE A 76 6.88 -6.50 11.30
CA ILE A 76 7.64 -7.65 11.83
C ILE A 76 9.11 -7.49 11.42
N ALA A 77 9.86 -6.67 12.16
CA ALA A 77 11.29 -6.44 11.89
C ALA A 77 12.13 -7.73 12.06
N LYS A 78 11.67 -8.67 12.90
CA LYS A 78 12.38 -9.91 13.21
C LYS A 78 12.51 -10.85 12.01
N ASN A 79 11.58 -10.78 11.05
CA ASN A 79 11.64 -11.61 9.85
C ASN A 79 11.10 -10.86 8.61
N PRO A 80 11.92 -10.07 7.90
CA PRO A 80 11.47 -9.24 6.78
C PRO A 80 10.97 -10.04 5.56
N ARG A 81 11.27 -11.35 5.49
CA ARG A 81 10.76 -12.28 4.46
C ARG A 81 9.45 -12.97 4.86
N HIS A 82 8.85 -12.62 5.99
CA HIS A 82 7.63 -13.27 6.45
C HIS A 82 6.47 -13.07 5.46
N PRO A 83 5.68 -14.11 5.13
CA PRO A 83 4.55 -13.96 4.20
C PRO A 83 3.48 -12.99 4.71
N MET A 84 3.31 -12.89 6.04
CA MET A 84 2.44 -11.89 6.68
C MET A 84 3.17 -10.58 7.01
N GLN A 85 4.28 -10.27 6.33
CA GLN A 85 4.94 -8.98 6.51
C GLN A 85 3.99 -7.85 6.12
N ALA A 86 3.69 -7.01 7.11
CA ALA A 86 2.93 -5.79 6.91
C ALA A 86 3.84 -4.56 7.00
N TYR A 87 3.35 -3.50 6.36
CA TYR A 87 3.98 -2.20 6.27
C TYR A 87 3.05 -1.18 6.89
N ARG A 88 3.58 -0.37 7.80
CA ARG A 88 2.85 0.76 8.41
C ARG A 88 3.61 2.04 8.17
N THR A 89 2.91 3.17 8.16
CA THR A 89 3.53 4.48 8.05
C THR A 89 4.20 4.82 9.37
N LYS A 90 5.47 5.17 9.30
CA LYS A 90 6.23 5.66 10.45
C LYS A 90 5.74 7.08 10.72
N LYS A 91 5.08 7.28 11.87
CA LYS A 91 4.75 8.62 12.38
C LYS A 91 5.93 9.19 13.15
#